data_AF-A0A2H6LLD6-F1
#
_entry.id   AF-A0A2H6LLD6-F1
#
_cell.length_a   1.000
_cell.length_b   1.000
_cell.length_c   1.000
_cell.angle_alpha   90.00
_cell.angle_beta   90.00
_cell.angle_gamma   90.00
#
_symmetry.space_group_name_H-M   'P 1'
#
loop_
_entity.id
_entity.type
_entity.pdbx_description
1 polymer ?
#
loop_
_entity_poly.entity_id
_entity_poly.type
_entity_poly.pdbx_seq_one_letter_code
_entity_poly.pdbx_strand_id
1 'polypeptide(L)'
;MAVEMLVEPQKLGVNVLMKVGDRVRVNQSVVVYHHPEHRSQAFDLKGSEGEIVDIVTQWQGRPVSANLPVLVQFSKKFKAHLRENELEII
;
A
#
# COMPACT_ATOMS: atom_id res chain seq x y z
N MET A 1 -31.21 -6.21 -15.64
CA MET A 1 -29.83 -6.30 -16.18
C MET A 1 -28.91 -5.26 -15.54
N ALA A 2 -28.91 -5.10 -14.21
CA ALA A 2 -28.04 -4.13 -13.51
C ALA A 2 -27.69 -4.57 -12.07
N VAL A 3 -27.91 -5.85 -11.74
CA VAL A 3 -27.71 -6.39 -10.38
C VAL A 3 -26.54 -7.38 -10.33
N GLU A 4 -25.99 -7.81 -11.48
CA GLU A 4 -24.92 -8.81 -11.52
C GLU A 4 -23.50 -8.26 -11.33
N MET A 5 -23.24 -6.95 -11.42
CA MET A 5 -21.87 -6.43 -11.39
C MET A 5 -21.34 -6.05 -9.99
N LEU A 6 -22.12 -6.25 -8.92
CA LEU A 6 -21.70 -5.89 -7.56
C LEU A 6 -21.19 -7.07 -6.71
N VAL A 7 -21.13 -8.29 -7.26
CA VAL A 7 -20.86 -9.51 -6.47
C VAL A 7 -19.47 -10.13 -6.74
N GLU A 8 -18.67 -9.60 -7.66
CA GLU A 8 -17.40 -10.23 -8.06
C GLU A 8 -16.09 -9.80 -7.37
N PRO A 9 -15.96 -8.71 -6.59
CA PRO A 9 -14.70 -8.45 -5.89
C PRO A 9 -14.47 -9.33 -4.65
N GLN A 10 -15.54 -9.81 -4.00
CA GLN A 10 -15.42 -10.53 -2.73
C GLN A 10 -14.96 -11.98 -2.88
N LYS A 11 -14.94 -12.52 -4.11
CA LYS A 11 -14.49 -13.90 -4.40
C LYS A 11 -12.98 -14.04 -4.61
N LEU A 12 -12.24 -12.93 -4.67
CA LEU A 12 -10.79 -12.92 -4.91
C LEU A 12 -9.94 -12.50 -3.71
N GLY A 13 -10.56 -12.25 -2.54
CA GLY A 13 -9.83 -11.75 -1.36
C GLY A 13 -9.20 -10.36 -1.56
N VAL A 14 -9.70 -9.59 -2.53
CA VAL A 14 -9.24 -8.23 -2.84
C VAL A 14 -10.14 -7.25 -2.12
N ASN A 15 -9.59 -6.54 -1.14
CA ASN A 15 -10.27 -5.45 -0.47
C ASN A 15 -10.30 -4.25 -1.43
N VAL A 16 -11.48 -3.91 -1.95
CA VAL A 16 -11.69 -2.93 -3.05
C VAL A 16 -11.46 -1.48 -2.62
N LEU A 17 -11.00 -1.23 -1.38
CA LEU A 17 -10.93 0.13 -0.87
C LEU A 17 -9.76 0.93 -1.44
N MET A 18 -8.60 0.32 -1.66
CA MET A 18 -7.37 1.01 -2.07
C MET A 18 -6.98 0.67 -3.51
N LYS A 19 -6.63 1.69 -4.30
CA LYS A 19 -6.08 1.55 -5.67
C LYS A 19 -4.85 2.42 -5.89
N VAL A 20 -4.10 2.11 -6.94
CA VAL A 20 -3.00 2.96 -7.41
C VAL A 20 -3.52 4.36 -7.72
N GLY A 21 -2.81 5.39 -7.26
CA GLY A 21 -3.17 6.79 -7.34
C GLY A 21 -3.91 7.34 -6.11
N ASP A 22 -4.36 6.48 -5.19
CA ASP A 22 -4.98 6.97 -3.96
C ASP A 22 -3.95 7.63 -3.04
N ARG A 23 -4.36 8.75 -2.43
CA ARG A 23 -3.64 9.37 -1.33
C ARG A 23 -3.95 8.65 -0.03
N VAL A 24 -2.90 8.31 0.70
CA VAL A 24 -3.00 7.59 1.97
C VAL A 24 -2.16 8.22 3.06
N ARG A 25 -2.55 7.99 4.32
CA ARG A 25 -1.75 8.28 5.51
C ARG A 25 -1.44 7.00 6.25
N VAL A 26 -0.23 6.90 6.81
CA VAL A 26 0.14 5.80 7.70
C VAL A 26 -0.50 6.02 9.08
N ASN A 27 -1.37 5.10 9.51
CA ASN A 27 -2.12 5.24 10.76
C ASN A 27 -1.54 4.43 11.94
N GLN A 28 -0.61 3.50 11.66
CA GLN A 28 0.10 2.68 12.65
C GLN A 28 1.59 3.05 12.73
N SER A 29 2.26 2.65 13.81
CA SER A 29 3.72 2.81 13.92
C SER A 29 4.40 1.79 13.01
N VAL A 30 5.17 2.29 12.04
CA VAL A 30 5.91 1.47 11.07
C VAL A 30 7.33 2.02 10.99
N VAL A 31 8.26 1.29 11.61
CA VAL A 31 9.67 1.70 11.69
C VAL A 31 10.45 1.13 10.51
N VAL A 32 11.07 2.00 9.73
CA VAL A 32 11.91 1.65 8.59
C VAL A 32 13.35 2.13 8.78
N TYR A 33 14.28 1.55 8.00
CA TYR A 33 15.71 1.86 8.08
C TYR A 33 16.31 2.30 6.72
N HIS A 34 15.51 2.28 5.66
CA HIS A 34 15.92 2.65 4.30
C HIS A 34 15.46 4.06 3.90
N HIS A 35 15.02 4.88 4.86
CA HIS A 35 14.68 6.27 4.59
C HIS A 35 15.93 7.04 4.12
N PRO A 36 15.90 7.75 2.96
CA PRO A 36 17.10 8.36 2.38
C PRO A 36 17.80 9.37 3.27
N GLU A 37 17.04 10.08 4.12
CA GLU A 37 17.53 11.10 5.06
C GLU A 37 17.87 10.52 6.45
N HIS A 38 17.43 9.29 6.75
CA HIS A 38 17.65 8.59 8.02
C HIS A 38 18.23 7.19 7.77
N ARG A 39 19.24 7.09 6.90
CA ARG A 39 19.80 5.80 6.49
C ARG A 39 20.34 5.02 7.68
N SER A 40 19.95 3.75 7.76
CA SER A 40 20.37 2.83 8.83
C SER A 40 19.99 3.29 10.24
N GLN A 41 19.08 4.26 10.35
CA GLN A 41 18.51 4.74 11.61
C GLN A 41 17.02 4.40 11.61
N ALA A 42 16.49 4.08 12.79
CA ALA A 42 15.07 3.82 12.96
C ALA A 42 14.27 5.09 12.68
N PHE A 43 13.36 5.02 11.71
CA PHE A 43 12.46 6.13 11.36
C PHE A 43 11.03 5.62 11.33
N ASP A 44 10.15 6.19 12.17
CA ASP A 44 8.73 5.83 12.22
C ASP A 44 7.94 6.63 11.19
N LEU A 45 7.17 5.92 10.36
CA LEU A 45 6.34 6.51 9.31
C LEU A 45 4.97 7.00 9.77
N LYS A 46 4.56 6.74 11.02
CA LYS A 46 3.24 7.11 11.52
C LYS A 46 2.91 8.58 11.25
N GLY A 47 1.75 8.85 10.65
CA GLY A 47 1.29 10.18 10.28
C GLY A 47 1.85 10.69 8.94
N SER A 48 2.79 9.99 8.32
CA SER A 48 3.30 10.34 7.00
C SER A 48 2.25 10.08 5.91
N GLU A 49 2.23 10.95 4.91
CA GLU A 49 1.29 10.87 3.78
C GLU A 49 2.04 10.54 2.49
N GLY A 50 1.39 9.81 1.60
CA GLY A 50 1.94 9.44 0.30
C GLY A 50 0.86 9.02 -0.69
N GLU A 51 1.31 8.54 -1.83
CA GLU A 51 0.44 8.02 -2.90
C GLU A 51 0.74 6.54 -3.15
N ILE A 52 -0.29 5.71 -3.32
CA ILE A 52 -0.12 4.31 -3.72
C ILE A 52 0.37 4.27 -5.16
N VAL A 53 1.55 3.70 -5.39
CA VAL A 53 2.13 3.58 -6.74
C VAL A 53 2.08 2.16 -7.31
N ASP A 54 1.87 1.16 -6.46
CA ASP A 54 1.68 -0.23 -6.89
C ASP A 54 0.96 -1.06 -5.81
N ILE A 55 0.30 -2.14 -6.21
CA ILE A 55 -0.29 -3.16 -5.33
C ILE A 55 0.20 -4.53 -5.80
N VAL A 56 1.23 -5.03 -5.14
CA VAL A 56 2.06 -6.17 -5.57
C VAL A 56 1.35 -7.50 -5.28
N THR A 57 0.39 -7.86 -6.14
CA THR A 57 -0.34 -9.15 -6.09
C THR A 57 0.07 -10.10 -7.20
N GLN A 58 0.67 -9.59 -8.28
CA GLN A 58 1.15 -10.37 -9.40
C GLN A 58 2.52 -9.89 -9.88
N TRP A 59 3.29 -10.81 -10.47
CA TRP A 59 4.52 -10.53 -11.18
C TRP A 59 4.54 -11.30 -12.50
N GLN A 60 4.62 -10.58 -13.63
CA GLN A 60 4.61 -11.17 -14.98
C GLN A 60 3.44 -12.15 -15.20
N GLY A 61 2.25 -11.79 -14.73
CA GLY A 61 1.03 -12.61 -14.84
C GLY A 61 0.97 -13.81 -13.89
N ARG A 62 1.92 -13.94 -12.95
CA ARG A 62 1.91 -14.98 -11.92
C ARG A 62 1.56 -14.37 -10.56
N PRO A 63 0.67 -14.99 -9.76
CA PRO A 63 0.37 -14.49 -8.43
C PRO A 63 1.62 -14.55 -7.54
N VAL A 64 1.78 -13.53 -6.69
CA VAL A 64 2.83 -13.48 -5.66
C VAL A 64 2.22 -13.36 -4.27
N SER A 65 2.96 -13.74 -3.25
CA SER A 65 2.50 -13.78 -1.85
C SER A 65 3.16 -12.69 -1.00
N ALA A 66 3.24 -11.45 -1.52
CA ALA A 66 3.76 -10.32 -0.77
C ALA A 66 2.90 -10.07 0.49
N ASN A 67 3.54 -10.03 1.66
CA ASN A 67 2.86 -9.76 2.93
C ASN A 67 2.70 -8.26 3.24
N LEU A 68 3.36 -7.40 2.46
CA LEU A 68 3.27 -5.93 2.47
C LEU A 68 2.98 -5.47 1.02
N PRO A 69 1.79 -5.75 0.47
CA PRO A 69 1.56 -5.60 -0.97
C PRO A 69 1.43 -4.15 -1.43
N VAL A 70 1.12 -3.19 -0.55
CA VAL A 70 0.84 -1.80 -0.94
C VAL A 70 2.15 -1.01 -0.98
N LEU A 71 2.56 -0.57 -2.16
CA LEU A 71 3.74 0.27 -2.33
C LEU A 71 3.34 1.75 -2.33
N VAL A 72 3.79 2.49 -1.33
CA VAL A 72 3.49 3.92 -1.16
C VAL A 72 4.73 4.76 -1.46
N GLN A 73 4.56 5.82 -2.24
CA GLN A 73 5.57 6.85 -2.51
C GLN A 73 5.34 8.06 -1.61
N PHE A 74 6.33 8.38 -0.76
CA PHE A 74 6.28 9.53 0.17
C PHE A 74 7.05 10.75 -0.35
N SER A 75 8.16 10.52 -1.06
CA SER A 75 8.96 11.58 -1.71
C SER A 75 9.59 11.02 -2.98
N LYS A 76 10.14 11.84 -3.87
CA LYS A 76 10.77 11.38 -5.14
C LYS A 76 11.77 10.21 -4.97
N LYS A 77 12.40 10.06 -3.81
CA LYS A 77 13.42 9.03 -3.53
C LYS A 77 13.01 8.00 -2.47
N PHE A 78 11.84 8.12 -1.85
CA PHE A 78 11.44 7.25 -0.74
C PHE A 78 10.11 6.55 -1.00
N LYS A 79 10.17 5.22 -1.05
CA LYS A 79 9.02 4.31 -1.12
C LYS A 79 9.08 3.31 0.02
N ALA A 80 7.95 2.86 0.51
CA ALA A 80 7.87 1.75 1.44
C ALA A 80 6.70 0.82 1.09
N HIS A 81 6.89 -0.46 1.40
CA HIS A 81 5.85 -1.49 1.30
C HIS A 81 5.12 -1.55 2.63
N LEU A 82 3.78 -1.55 2.58
CA LEU A 82 2.90 -1.49 3.74
C LEU A 82 1.75 -2.49 3.59
N ARG A 83 1.07 -2.77 4.69
CA ARG A 83 -0.22 -3.48 4.71
C ARG A 83 -1.38 -2.50 4.59
N GLU A 84 -2.51 -3.00 4.11
CA GLU A 84 -3.75 -2.22 4.05
C GLU A 84 -4.17 -1.67 5.42
N ASN A 85 -4.00 -2.44 6.49
CA ASN A 85 -4.42 -2.06 7.83
C ASN A 85 -3.48 -1.03 8.52
N GLU A 86 -2.33 -0.73 7.91
CA GLU A 86 -1.38 0.30 8.35
C GLU A 86 -1.69 1.67 7.70
N LEU A 87 -2.70 1.72 6.81
CA LEU A 87 -3.03 2.86 5.97
C LEU A 87 -4.49 3.29 6.15
N GLU A 88 -4.73 4.59 5.97
CA GLU A 88 -6.05 5.20 5.80
C GLU A 88 -6.07 6.04 4.52
N ILE A 89 -7.19 6.02 3.78
CA ILE A 89 -7.38 6.85 2.58
C ILE A 89 -7.75 8.27 3.00
N ILE A 90 -7.22 9.27 2.29
CA ILE A 90 -7.46 10.71 2.50
C ILE A 90 -8.47 11.24 1.49
#